data_AF-A0A965GBN5-F1
#
_entry.id   AF-A0A965GBN5-F1
#
_cell.length_a   1.000
_cell.length_b   1.000
_cell.length_c   1.000
_cell.angle_alpha   90.00
_cell.angle_beta   90.00
_cell.angle_gamma   90.00
#
_symmetry.space_group_name_H-M   'P 1'
#
loop_
_entity.id
_entity.type
_entity.pdbx_description
1 polymer ?
#
loop_
_entity_poly.entity_id
_entity_poly.type
_entity_poly.pdbx_seq_one_letter_code
_entity_poly.pdbx_strand_id
1 'polypeptide(L)' 'AAEVRLDILNDKEGVWRCRTTFNCTEACPRGIEVTKAIAEVKQAVLRGRA' A
#
# COMPACT_ATOMS: atom_id res chain seq x y z
N ALA A 1 15.45 2.84 7.78
CA ALA A 1 14.36 1.99 8.34
C ALA A 1 13.10 2.01 7.46
N ALA A 2 12.73 3.14 6.86
CA ALA A 2 11.65 3.21 5.88
C ALA A 2 12.01 2.47 4.57
N GLU A 3 13.24 2.65 4.06
CA GLU A 3 13.74 1.95 2.85
C GLU A 3 13.56 0.43 2.93
N VAL A 4 14.06 -0.21 4.00
CA VAL A 4 13.92 -1.65 4.20
C VAL A 4 12.45 -2.10 4.18
N ARG A 5 11.52 -1.30 4.72
CA ARG A 5 10.08 -1.62 4.69
C ARG A 5 9.51 -1.47 3.28
N LEU A 6 9.92 -0.44 2.56
CA LEU A 6 9.50 -0.22 1.17
C LEU A 6 10.02 -1.32 0.25
N ASP A 7 11.25 -1.80 0.46
CA ASP A 7 11.81 -2.94 -0.29
C ASP A 7 11.01 -4.22 -0.07
N ILE A 8 10.64 -4.53 1.18
CA ILE A 8 9.77 -5.67 1.50
C ILE A 8 8.41 -5.53 0.80
N LEU A 9 7.83 -4.32 0.83
CA LEU A 9 6.52 -4.05 0.23
C LEU A 9 6.56 -3.98 -1.31
N ASN A 10 7.73 -3.77 -1.92
CA ASN A 10 7.95 -3.75 -3.36
C ASN A 10 8.05 -5.15 -3.99
N ASP A 11 8.00 -6.21 -3.19
CA ASP A 11 7.91 -7.57 -3.73
C ASP A 11 6.65 -7.77 -4.60
N LYS A 12 6.70 -8.71 -5.56
CA LYS A 12 5.56 -9.04 -6.43
C LYS A 12 4.31 -9.42 -5.63
N GLU A 13 4.48 -10.05 -4.47
CA GLU A 13 3.41 -10.42 -3.55
C GLU A 13 2.99 -9.29 -2.60
N GLY A 14 3.71 -8.17 -2.60
CA GLY A 14 3.44 -6.99 -1.77
C GLY A 14 2.34 -6.09 -2.32
N VAL A 15 2.60 -4.77 -2.37
CA VAL A 15 1.55 -3.79 -2.73
C VAL A 15 1.02 -3.97 -4.16
N TRP A 16 1.77 -4.63 -5.03
CA TRP A 16 1.43 -4.85 -6.44
C TRP A 16 0.25 -5.79 -6.66
N ARG A 17 -0.08 -6.66 -5.70
CA ARG A 17 -1.26 -7.54 -5.79
C ARG A 17 -2.58 -6.83 -5.55
N CYS A 18 -2.55 -5.62 -5.00
CA CYS A 18 -3.76 -4.84 -4.82
C CYS A 18 -4.38 -4.47 -6.18
N ARG A 19 -5.57 -5.04 -6.43
CA ARG A 19 -6.40 -4.81 -7.64
C ARG A 19 -7.38 -3.65 -7.50
N THR A 20 -7.25 -2.84 -6.44
CA THR A 20 -8.09 -1.64 -6.24
C THR A 20 -9.59 -1.98 -6.20
N THR A 21 -9.94 -3.06 -5.47
CA THR A 21 -11.33 -3.54 -5.34
C THR A 21 -12.13 -2.84 -4.23
N PHE A 22 -11.48 -2.01 -3.41
CA PHE A 22 -12.08 -1.20 -2.32
C PHE A 22 -12.75 -1.94 -1.16
N ASN A 23 -12.95 -3.26 -1.23
CA ASN A 23 -13.56 -4.06 -0.16
C ASN A 23 -12.90 -3.84 1.22
N CYS A 24 -11.57 -3.62 1.27
CA CYS A 24 -10.87 -3.39 2.53
C CYS A 24 -11.20 -2.03 3.18
N THR A 25 -11.46 -0.99 2.38
CA THR A 25 -11.89 0.32 2.89
C THR A 25 -13.33 0.24 3.39
N GLU A 26 -14.23 -0.38 2.63
CA GLU A 26 -15.65 -0.51 2.99
C GLU A 26 -15.87 -1.37 4.23
N ALA A 27 -15.08 -2.44 4.40
CA ALA A 27 -15.18 -3.33 5.54
C ALA A 27 -14.56 -2.77 6.82
N CYS A 28 -13.83 -1.64 6.78
CA CYS A 28 -13.08 -1.17 7.94
C CYS A 28 -13.99 -0.49 8.97
N PRO A 29 -14.19 -1.07 10.17
CA PRO A 29 -15.06 -0.48 11.19
C PRO A 29 -14.49 0.79 11.82
N ARG A 30 -13.22 1.10 11.53
CA ARG A 30 -12.49 2.27 12.02
C ARG A 30 -12.45 3.41 11.02
N GLY A 31 -13.06 3.27 9.85
CA GLY A 31 -13.04 4.29 8.80
C GLY A 31 -11.64 4.53 8.21
N ILE A 32 -10.77 3.53 8.24
CA ILE A 32 -9.43 3.65 7.65
C ILE A 32 -9.56 3.53 6.14
N GLU A 33 -9.01 4.50 5.42
CA GLU A 33 -8.93 4.48 3.95
C GLU A 33 -7.83 3.53 3.47
N VAL A 34 -7.98 2.21 3.70
CA VAL A 34 -6.94 1.20 3.44
C VAL A 34 -6.46 1.22 1.99
N THR A 35 -7.37 1.35 1.03
CA THR A 35 -7.03 1.41 -0.40
C THR A 35 -6.16 2.63 -0.73
N LYS A 36 -6.43 3.78 -0.10
CA LYS A 36 -5.65 5.01 -0.26
C LYS A 36 -4.25 4.86 0.32
N ALA A 37 -4.13 4.29 1.52
CA ALA A 37 -2.83 4.00 2.12
C ALA A 37 -1.97 3.07 1.23
N ILE A 38 -2.56 2.03 0.65
CA ILE A 38 -1.85 1.15 -0.30
C ILE A 38 -1.42 1.93 -1.55
N ALA A 39 -2.25 2.84 -2.06
CA ALA A 39 -1.90 3.67 -3.21
C ALA A 39 -0.75 4.64 -2.89
N GLU A 40 -0.75 5.26 -1.71
CA GLU A 40 0.35 6.11 -1.24
C GLU A 40 1.66 5.33 -1.13
N VAL A 41 1.63 4.09 -0.63
CA VAL A 41 2.81 3.23 -0.59
C VAL A 41 3.29 2.85 -2.00
N LYS A 42 2.38 2.50 -2.93
CA LYS A 42 2.76 2.28 -4.34
C LYS A 42 3.48 3.50 -4.93
N GLN A 43 3.00 4.71 -4.63
CA GLN A 43 3.64 5.95 -5.08
C GLN A 43 5.00 6.17 -4.40
N ALA A 44 5.12 5.88 -3.11
CA ALA A 44 6.39 6.00 -2.37
C ALA A 44 7.47 5.08 -2.96
N VAL A 45 7.09 3.82 -3.26
CA VAL A 45 7.96 2.84 -3.92
C VAL A 45 8.40 3.34 -5.31
N LEU A 46 7.48 3.84 -6.14
CA LEU A 46 7.81 4.34 -7.48
C LEU A 46 8.69 5.59 -7.48
N ARG A 47 8.47 6.50 -6.51
CA ARG A 47 9.18 7.78 -6.43
C ARG A 47 10.50 7.68 -5.68
N GLY A 48 10.81 6.52 -5.07
CA GLY A 48 12.01 6.33 -4.26
C GLY A 48 12.11 7.28 -3.07
N ARG A 49 10.96 7.76 -2.54
CA ARG A 49 10.93 8.63 -1.36
C ARG A 49 10.73 7.76 -0.12
N ALA A 50 11.82 7.49 0.57
CA ALA A 50 11.86 6.98 1.93
C ALA A 50 12.07 8.11 2.94
#